data_AF-A0A7X3QFK9-F1
#
_entry.id   AF-A0A7X3QFK9-F1
#
_cell.length_a   1.000
_cell.length_b   1.000
_cell.length_c   1.000
_cell.angle_alpha   90.00
_cell.angle_beta   90.00
_cell.angle_gamma   90.00
#
_symmetry.space_group_name_H-M   'P 1'
#
loop_
_entity.id
_entity.type
_entity.pdbx_description
1 polymer ?
#
loop_
_entity_poly.entity_id
_entity_poly.type
_entity_poly.pdbx_seq_one_letter_code
_entity_poly.pdbx_strand_id
1 'polypeptide(L)'
;EGFEVVATVAEGETEELYGAELTAPRIAVMLGNENRGLSPEAVALADRRLTIPMAGMVRSLNLSVTAAIVLFELTRQRGQAGVEQYLLPADEREALAKALGKR
;
A
#
# COMPACT_ATOMS: atom_id res chain seq x y z
N GLU A 1 -5.06 9.60 -11.83
CA GLU A 1 -6.45 9.86 -11.38
C GLU A 1 -7.15 8.54 -11.04
N GLY A 2 -8.05 8.57 -10.06
CA GLY A 2 -8.80 7.40 -9.60
C GLY A 2 -8.01 6.43 -8.72
N PHE A 3 -6.92 6.88 -8.09
CA PHE A 3 -6.24 6.12 -7.03
C PHE A 3 -6.80 6.55 -5.69
N GLU A 4 -7.04 5.58 -4.83
CA GLU A 4 -7.19 5.80 -3.40
C GLU A 4 -5.80 5.92 -2.77
N VAL A 5 -5.51 7.09 -2.20
CA VAL A 5 -4.21 7.42 -1.63
C VAL A 5 -4.19 7.08 -0.14
N VAL A 6 -3.31 6.16 0.22
CA VAL A 6 -3.21 5.59 1.55
C VAL A 6 -1.88 5.99 2.19
N ALA A 7 -1.92 6.73 3.29
CA ALA A 7 -0.74 7.07 4.08
C ALA A 7 -0.47 6.03 5.16
N THR A 8 0.76 5.53 5.26
CA THR A 8 1.18 4.73 6.43
C THR A 8 1.72 5.65 7.52
N VAL A 9 1.05 5.70 8.67
CA VAL A 9 1.44 6.52 9.82
C VAL A 9 1.41 5.69 11.11
N ALA A 10 2.34 5.97 12.02
CA ALA A 10 2.48 5.19 13.25
C ALA A 10 1.49 5.61 14.36
N GLU A 11 1.13 6.90 14.40
CA GLU A 11 0.33 7.50 15.47
C GLU A 11 -0.74 8.43 14.86
N GLY A 12 -1.80 8.67 15.64
CA GLY A 12 -2.92 9.54 15.26
C GLY A 12 -4.22 8.78 15.03
N GLU A 13 -5.17 9.44 14.37
CA GLU A 13 -6.41 8.81 13.92
C GLU A 13 -6.14 7.98 12.67
N THR A 14 -6.15 6.67 12.85
CA THR A 14 -5.78 5.68 11.83
C THR A 14 -6.66 4.44 11.94
N GLU A 15 -6.87 3.79 10.82
CA GLU A 15 -7.38 2.41 10.78
C GLU A 15 -6.23 1.41 10.87
N GLU A 16 -6.47 0.27 11.51
CA GLU A 16 -5.48 -0.80 11.59
C GLU A 16 -5.40 -1.56 10.28
N LEU A 17 -4.17 -1.81 9.81
CA LEU A 17 -3.90 -2.46 8.51
C LEU A 17 -4.68 -3.76 8.31
N TYR A 18 -4.76 -4.62 9.31
CA TYR A 18 -5.40 -5.93 9.20
C TYR A 18 -6.94 -5.86 9.18
N GLY A 19 -7.51 -4.78 9.72
CA GLY A 19 -8.95 -4.53 9.71
C GLY A 19 -9.42 -3.68 8.54
N ALA A 20 -8.49 -3.07 7.81
CA ALA A 20 -8.79 -2.20 6.70
C ALA A 20 -9.20 -2.98 5.45
N GLU A 21 -10.24 -2.52 4.75
CA GLU A 21 -10.61 -3.03 3.44
C GLU A 21 -9.70 -2.42 2.37
N LEU A 22 -8.85 -3.23 1.72
CA LEU A 22 -7.83 -2.82 0.75
C LEU A 22 -8.05 -3.47 -0.62
N THR A 23 -9.31 -3.52 -1.04
CA THR A 23 -9.79 -4.14 -2.27
C THR A 23 -10.11 -3.13 -3.37
N ALA A 24 -9.84 -1.84 -3.15
CA ALA A 24 -10.06 -0.82 -4.17
C ALA A 24 -9.23 -1.12 -5.43
N PRO A 25 -9.79 -0.88 -6.64
CA PRO A 25 -9.12 -1.22 -7.90
C PRO A 25 -7.74 -0.59 -8.07
N ARG A 26 -7.56 0.64 -7.56
CA ARG A 26 -6.33 1.42 -7.65
C ARG A 26 -6.00 2.01 -6.29
N ILE A 27 -4.92 1.54 -5.69
CA ILE A 27 -4.41 2.01 -4.40
C ILE A 27 -2.99 2.53 -4.60
N ALA A 28 -2.71 3.73 -4.10
CA ALA A 28 -1.38 4.30 -4.02
C ALA A 28 -0.97 4.38 -2.55
N VAL A 29 0.04 3.60 -2.16
CA VAL A 29 0.55 3.58 -0.79
C VAL A 29 1.70 4.57 -0.66
N MET A 30 1.55 5.54 0.24
CA MET A 30 2.61 6.46 0.64
C MET A 30 3.33 5.91 1.86
N LEU A 31 4.65 5.79 1.72
CA LEU A 31 5.56 5.33 2.76
C LEU A 31 6.51 6.46 3.15
N GLY A 32 6.66 6.69 4.45
CA GLY A 32 7.49 7.76 5.00
C GLY A 32 8.99 7.42 5.03
N ASN A 33 9.84 8.43 5.19
CA ASN A 33 11.28 8.19 5.41
C ASN A 33 11.54 7.67 6.84
N GLU A 34 12.54 6.81 7.03
CA GLU A 34 12.93 6.19 8.31
C GLU A 34 13.05 7.18 9.47
N ASN A 35 13.52 8.41 9.22
CA ASN A 35 13.77 9.38 10.29
C ASN A 35 12.57 10.27 10.65
N ARG A 36 11.67 10.54 9.70
CA ARG A 36 10.63 11.57 9.84
C ARG A 36 9.23 11.13 9.46
N GLY A 37 9.08 9.92 8.92
CA GLY A 37 7.82 9.46 8.34
C GLY A 37 7.42 10.28 7.12
N LEU A 38 6.11 10.38 6.89
CA LEU A 38 5.49 11.23 5.88
C LEU A 38 5.41 12.68 6.38
N SER A 39 5.46 13.66 5.46
CA SER A 39 5.22 15.05 5.84
C SER A 39 3.76 15.23 6.29
N PRO A 40 3.46 16.20 7.17
CA PRO A 40 2.08 16.51 7.56
C PRO A 40 1.19 16.84 6.36
N GLU A 41 1.74 17.51 5.36
CA GLU A 41 1.05 17.81 4.09
C GLU A 41 0.68 16.53 3.33
N ALA A 42 1.59 15.57 3.20
CA ALA A 42 1.30 14.29 2.55
C ALA A 42 0.23 13.50 3.32
N VAL A 43 0.28 13.49 4.64
CA VAL A 43 -0.74 12.83 5.48
C VAL A 43 -2.11 13.52 5.38
N ALA A 44 -2.13 14.84 5.21
CA ALA A 44 -3.36 15.62 5.05
C ALA A 44 -4.01 15.42 3.68
N LEU A 45 -3.22 15.13 2.65
CA LEU A 45 -3.68 14.85 1.28
C LEU A 45 -4.09 13.38 1.06
N ALA A 46 -3.87 12.50 2.03
CA ALA A 46 -4.24 11.10 1.93
C ALA A 46 -5.75 10.91 2.13
N ASP A 47 -6.36 10.04 1.32
CA ASP A 47 -7.76 9.64 1.49
C ASP A 47 -7.92 8.80 2.77
N ARG A 48 -6.92 7.98 3.08
CA ARG A 48 -6.91 7.07 4.24
C ARG A 48 -5.56 7.03 4.93
N ARG A 49 -5.58 6.67 6.21
CA ARG A 49 -4.41 6.59 7.09
C ARG A 49 -4.38 5.23 7.77
N LEU A 50 -3.41 4.41 7.41
CA LEU A 50 -3.22 3.08 7.98
C LEU A 50 -2.09 3.08 9.01
N THR A 51 -2.28 2.32 10.07
CA THR A 51 -1.20 1.93 10.99
C THR A 51 -1.01 0.42 10.99
N ILE A 52 0.24 -0.02 11.15
CA ILE A 52 0.53 -1.42 11.47
C ILE A 52 0.41 -1.53 13.00
N PRO A 53 -0.51 -2.35 13.54
CA PRO A 53 -0.61 -2.53 14.98
C PRO A 53 0.73 -2.98 15.58
N MET A 54 1.28 -2.17 16.47
CA MET A 54 2.54 -2.43 17.17
C MET A 54 2.26 -2.85 18.61
N ALA A 55 2.93 -3.91 19.06
CA ALA A 55 2.91 -4.31 20.46
C ALA A 55 4.24 -3.95 21.14
N GLY A 56 4.18 -3.27 22.29
CA GLY A 56 5.35 -2.96 23.11
C GLY A 56 5.89 -1.54 22.94
N MET A 57 7.20 -1.37 23.14
CA MET A 57 7.84 -0.04 23.26
C MET A 57 8.28 0.57 21.92
N VAL A 58 8.26 -0.21 20.84
CA VAL A 58 8.72 0.22 19.52
C VAL A 58 7.58 0.93 18.80
N ARG A 59 7.85 2.15 18.33
CA ARG A 59 6.84 3.02 17.71
C ARG A 59 6.79 2.94 16.18
N SER A 60 7.78 2.31 15.55
CA SER A 60 7.80 2.14 14.10
C SER A 60 8.68 0.95 13.69
N LEU A 61 8.42 0.43 12.50
CA LEU A 61 9.25 -0.59 11.87
C LEU A 61 10.24 0.05 10.89
N ASN A 62 11.21 -0.73 10.44
CA ASN A 62 12.01 -0.36 9.28
C ASN A 62 11.10 -0.10 8.07
N LEU A 63 11.47 0.86 7.22
CA LEU A 63 10.68 1.24 6.05
C LEU A 63 10.41 0.06 5.11
N SER A 64 11.43 -0.76 4.83
CA SER A 64 11.29 -1.92 3.95
C SER A 64 10.36 -2.99 4.55
N VAL A 65 10.39 -3.15 5.88
CA VAL A 65 9.50 -4.08 6.59
C VAL A 65 8.06 -3.58 6.55
N THR A 66 7.85 -2.27 6.78
CA THR A 66 6.54 -1.63 6.65
C THR A 66 5.97 -1.84 5.23
N ALA A 67 6.78 -1.57 4.21
CA ALA A 67 6.39 -1.77 2.82
C ALA A 67 6.02 -3.23 2.53
N ALA A 68 6.83 -4.18 2.99
CA ALA A 68 6.58 -5.60 2.79
C ALA A 68 5.27 -6.05 3.43
N ILE A 69 4.98 -5.62 4.67
CA ILE A 69 3.75 -5.98 5.37
C ILE A 69 2.52 -5.42 4.65
N VAL A 70 2.54 -4.13 4.27
CA VAL A 70 1.42 -3.49 3.58
C VAL A 70 1.16 -4.11 2.20
N LEU A 71 2.22 -4.34 1.42
CA LEU A 71 2.10 -4.95 0.10
C LEU A 71 1.65 -6.41 0.17
N PHE A 72 2.09 -7.14 1.19
CA PHE A 72 1.64 -8.51 1.41
C PHE A 72 0.16 -8.56 1.75
N GLU A 73 -0.32 -7.67 2.63
CA GLU A 73 -1.74 -7.60 2.97
C GLU A 73 -2.61 -7.23 1.77
N LEU A 74 -2.19 -6.24 0.97
CA LEU A 74 -2.82 -5.93 -0.31
C LEU A 74 -2.90 -7.17 -1.20
N THR A 75 -1.80 -7.90 -1.35
CA THR A 75 -1.75 -9.11 -2.18
C THR A 75 -2.70 -10.19 -1.65
N ARG A 76 -2.75 -10.38 -0.32
CA ARG A 76 -3.62 -11.35 0.35
C ARG A 76 -5.09 -11.05 0.08
N GLN A 77 -5.53 -9.80 0.32
CA GLN A 77 -6.92 -9.40 0.09
C GLN A 77 -7.30 -9.45 -1.38
N ARG A 78 -6.42 -9.00 -2.28
CA ARG A 78 -6.64 -9.07 -3.74
C ARG A 78 -6.79 -10.50 -4.25
N GLY A 79 -6.01 -11.43 -3.70
CA GLY A 79 -6.16 -12.86 -4.01
C GLY A 79 -7.53 -13.41 -3.58
N GLN A 80 -8.06 -12.94 -2.45
CA GLN A 80 -9.40 -13.33 -1.97
C GLN A 80 -10.54 -12.68 -2.76
N ALA A 81 -10.32 -11.47 -3.28
CA ALA A 81 -11.29 -10.71 -4.06
C ALA A 81 -11.33 -11.08 -5.55
N GLY A 82 -10.48 -12.00 -6.01
CA GLY A 82 -10.26 -12.31 -7.43
C GLY A 82 -9.15 -11.43 -8.01
N VAL A 83 -8.02 -12.05 -8.35
CA VAL A 83 -6.79 -11.35 -8.76
C VAL A 83 -6.92 -10.71 -10.14
N GLU A 84 -7.80 -11.24 -10.98
CA GLU A 84 -7.96 -10.90 -12.38
C GLU A 84 -8.28 -9.41 -12.60
N GLN A 85 -9.06 -8.81 -11.68
CA GLN A 85 -9.44 -7.39 -11.75
C GLN A 85 -8.27 -6.42 -11.50
N TYR A 86 -7.16 -6.90 -10.96
CA TYR A 86 -5.96 -6.09 -10.67
C TYR A 86 -4.84 -6.30 -11.70
N LEU A 87 -5.03 -7.19 -12.66
CA LEU A 87 -4.07 -7.42 -13.72
C LEU A 87 -4.25 -6.40 -14.84
N LEU A 88 -3.15 -6.06 -15.50
CA LEU A 88 -3.21 -5.30 -16.75
C LEU A 88 -4.03 -6.07 -17.80
N PRO A 89 -4.71 -5.37 -18.73
CA PRO A 89 -5.29 -5.96 -19.93
C PRO A 89 -4.31 -6.84 -20.70
N ALA A 90 -4.79 -7.85 -21.41
CA ALA A 90 -3.93 -8.88 -22.02
C ALA A 90 -2.94 -8.29 -23.04
N ASP A 91 -3.40 -7.34 -23.85
CA ASP A 91 -2.62 -6.57 -24.82
C ASP A 91 -1.55 -5.70 -24.14
N GLU A 92 -1.89 -5.02 -23.05
CA GLU A 92 -0.93 -4.23 -22.26
C GLU A 92 0.14 -5.11 -21.59
N ARG A 93 -0.25 -6.29 -21.09
CA ARG A 93 0.71 -7.28 -20.53
C ARG A 93 1.69 -7.76 -21.58
N GLU A 94 1.22 -8.06 -22.78
CA GLU A 94 2.06 -8.51 -23.90
C GLU A 94 3.03 -7.39 -24.34
N ALA A 95 2.52 -6.16 -24.47
CA ALA A 95 3.34 -4.99 -24.78
C ALA A 95 4.44 -4.76 -23.73
N LEU A 96 4.09 -4.86 -22.44
CA LEU A 96 5.03 -4.71 -21.33
C LEU A 96 6.07 -5.83 -21.31
N ALA A 97 5.67 -7.09 -21.52
CA ALA A 97 6.60 -8.23 -21.58
C ALA A 97 7.65 -8.04 -22.70
N LYS A 98 7.19 -7.61 -23.88
CA LYS A 98 8.07 -7.29 -25.02
C LYS A 98 9.02 -6.13 -24.69
N ALA A 99 8.53 -5.07 -24.06
CA ALA A 99 9.34 -3.91 -23.67
C ALA A 99 10.41 -4.25 -22.62
N LEU A 100 10.08 -5.13 -21.66
CA LEU A 100 11.00 -5.56 -20.60
C LEU A 100 12.01 -6.63 -21.05
N GLY A 101 11.98 -7.04 -22.32
CA GLY A 101 12.91 -8.04 -22.86
C GLY A 101 12.76 -9.44 -22.27
N LYS A 102 11.66 -9.70 -21.54
CA LYS A 102 11.31 -11.02 -21.03
C LYS A 102 10.70 -11.81 -22.20
N ARG A 103 11.50 -12.68 -22.81
CA ARG A 103 11.02 -13.72 -23.73
C ARG A 103 10.29 -14.80 -22.96
#